data_AF-A0A357K6Q6-F1
#
_entry.id   AF-A0A357K6Q6-F1
#
_cell.length_a   1.000
_cell.length_b   1.000
_cell.length_c   1.000
_cell.angle_alpha   90.00
_cell.angle_beta   90.00
_cell.angle_gamma   90.00
#
_symmetry.space_group_name_H-M   'P 1'
#
loop_
_entity.id
_entity.type
_entity.pdbx_description
1 polymer ?
#
loop_
_entity_poly.entity_id
_entity_poly.type
_entity_poly.pdbx_seq_one_letter_code
_entity_poly.pdbx_strand_id
1 'polypeptide(L)'
;AFEAQADVLAYLQAQRRGFGFFGDGEDPKVHARVAGAQGAAMAHLVHPSVLMRILDSGLYGNTYNLAEYMDDLTDMMFKADLRTSVNTYRQGLQLMYVEALVKSLDAKSRLNRVAKSAVLAQLRRIDRQQRDAASPNGLTRAHRAHVRHLIDVALDR
;
A
#
# COMPACT_ATOMS: atom_id res chain seq x y z
N ALA A 1 0.50 10.58 -9.41
CA ALA A 1 1.32 10.72 -8.18
C ALA A 1 2.78 10.83 -8.56
N PHE A 2 3.52 11.75 -7.92
CA PHE A 2 4.90 12.11 -8.27
C PHE A 2 5.15 12.63 -9.71
N GLU A 3 4.10 13.08 -10.39
CA GLU A 3 4.22 13.64 -11.76
C GLU A 3 4.80 15.06 -11.75
N ALA A 4 4.57 15.81 -10.68
CA ALA A 4 5.00 17.20 -10.52
C ALA A 4 6.46 17.37 -10.05
N GLN A 5 7.22 16.29 -9.87
CA GLN A 5 8.63 16.34 -9.43
C GLN A 5 9.60 15.70 -10.43
N ALA A 6 9.15 15.30 -11.62
CA ALA A 6 9.99 14.61 -12.61
C ALA A 6 11.22 15.44 -13.02
N ASP A 7 11.06 16.76 -13.05
CA ASP A 7 12.11 17.76 -13.28
C ASP A 7 13.14 17.82 -12.15
N VAL A 8 12.71 17.73 -10.89
CA VAL A 8 13.60 17.74 -9.70
C VAL A 8 14.35 16.42 -9.53
N LEU A 9 13.79 15.29 -9.99
CA LEU A 9 14.44 13.97 -9.87
C LEU A 9 15.78 13.91 -10.62
N ALA A 10 15.93 14.63 -11.73
CA ALA A 10 17.19 14.72 -12.46
C ALA A 10 18.30 15.39 -11.61
N TYR A 11 17.94 16.32 -10.74
CA TYR A 11 18.88 17.00 -9.85
C TYR A 11 19.29 16.17 -8.62
N LEU A 12 18.61 15.05 -8.34
CA LEU A 12 19.01 14.12 -7.28
C LEU A 12 20.19 13.23 -7.68
N GLN A 13 20.55 13.19 -8.97
CA GLN A 13 21.73 12.47 -9.45
C GLN A 13 22.99 13.17 -8.93
N ALA A 14 23.76 12.45 -8.12
CA ALA A 14 25.05 12.94 -7.65
C ALA A 14 25.94 13.26 -8.86
N GLN A 15 26.64 14.39 -8.81
CA GLN A 15 27.67 14.68 -9.81
C GLN A 15 28.73 13.59 -9.77
N ARG A 16 29.05 13.03 -10.95
CA ARG A 16 30.14 12.06 -11.10
C ARG A 16 31.47 12.71 -10.71
N ARG A 17 31.98 12.40 -9.52
CA ARG A 17 33.31 12.81 -9.06
C ARG A 17 34.20 11.58 -8.86
N GLY A 18 34.63 10.98 -9.97
CA GLY A 18 35.66 9.92 -9.99
C GLY A 18 35.25 8.55 -9.43
N PHE A 19 36.24 7.68 -9.18
CA PHE A 19 36.12 6.27 -8.81
C PHE A 19 35.74 6.02 -7.34
N GLY A 20 34.74 6.73 -6.81
CA GLY A 20 34.34 6.66 -5.39
C GLY A 20 33.30 5.59 -5.04
N PHE A 21 32.82 4.84 -6.03
CA PHE A 21 31.67 3.97 -5.89
C PHE A 21 32.13 2.51 -5.86
N PHE A 22 32.28 1.98 -4.64
CA PHE A 22 32.53 0.57 -4.38
C PHE A 22 31.23 -0.23 -4.63
N GLY A 23 30.89 -1.25 -3.83
CA GLY A 23 29.78 -2.19 -4.09
C GLY A 23 28.34 -1.65 -4.14
N ASP A 24 28.11 -0.36 -4.35
CA ASP A 24 26.79 0.26 -4.50
C ASP A 24 26.76 1.24 -5.70
N GLY A 25 25.62 1.31 -6.41
CA GLY A 25 25.48 2.07 -7.66
C GLY A 25 25.27 3.57 -7.49
N GLU A 26 25.71 4.37 -8.48
CA GLU A 26 25.61 5.85 -8.48
C GLU A 26 24.18 6.41 -8.66
N ASP A 27 23.20 5.56 -8.97
CA ASP A 27 21.84 5.98 -9.33
C ASP A 27 21.01 6.41 -8.10
N PRO A 28 20.28 7.54 -8.18
CA PRO A 28 19.34 7.92 -7.14
C PRO A 28 18.31 6.82 -6.91
N LYS A 29 18.31 6.24 -5.71
CA LYS A 29 17.33 5.22 -5.30
C LYS A 29 15.96 5.85 -4.99
N VAL A 30 15.39 6.58 -5.95
CA VAL A 30 14.14 7.36 -5.80
C VAL A 30 12.99 6.47 -5.35
N HIS A 31 12.86 5.29 -5.96
CA HIS A 31 11.87 4.30 -5.54
C HIS A 31 12.02 3.90 -4.07
N ALA A 32 13.25 3.62 -3.61
CA ALA A 32 13.50 3.25 -2.22
C ALA A 32 13.19 4.40 -1.25
N ARG A 33 13.53 5.64 -1.61
CA ARG A 33 13.21 6.82 -0.79
C ARG A 33 11.71 7.04 -0.65
N VAL A 34 10.99 7.01 -1.78
CA VAL A 34 9.52 7.15 -1.79
C VAL A 34 8.87 6.01 -1.02
N ALA A 35 9.31 4.77 -1.25
CA ALA A 35 8.81 3.59 -0.54
C ALA A 35 9.08 3.70 0.97
N GLY A 36 10.24 4.20 1.40
CA GLY A 36 10.55 4.42 2.81
C GLY A 36 9.60 5.42 3.47
N ALA A 37 9.34 6.56 2.82
CA ALA A 37 8.40 7.56 3.32
C ALA A 37 6.96 7.03 3.39
N GLN A 38 6.51 6.36 2.32
CA GLN A 38 5.20 5.72 2.26
C GLN A 38 5.04 4.62 3.32
N GLY A 39 6.06 3.78 3.47
CA GLY A 39 6.09 2.70 4.44
C GLY A 39 6.01 3.21 5.88
N ALA A 40 6.73 4.29 6.21
CA ALA A 40 6.66 4.91 7.53
C ALA A 40 5.25 5.43 7.84
N ALA A 41 4.63 6.17 6.93
CA ALA A 41 3.27 6.67 7.11
C ALA A 41 2.26 5.52 7.26
N MET A 42 2.37 4.52 6.40
CA MET A 42 1.48 3.36 6.41
C MET A 42 1.62 2.51 7.66
N ALA A 43 2.82 2.35 8.20
CA ALA A 43 3.05 1.65 9.46
C ALA A 43 2.23 2.24 10.61
N HIS A 44 1.98 3.55 10.61
CA HIS A 44 1.09 4.20 11.57
C HIS A 44 -0.39 4.00 11.22
N LEU A 45 -0.78 4.17 9.95
CA LEU A 45 -2.18 4.09 9.51
C LEU A 45 -2.80 2.71 9.72
N VAL A 46 -2.02 1.64 9.61
CA VAL A 46 -2.47 0.25 9.80
C VAL A 46 -2.04 -0.36 11.13
N HIS A 47 -1.48 0.44 12.04
CA HIS A 47 -0.97 -0.08 13.31
C HIS A 47 -2.10 -0.68 14.16
N PRO A 48 -1.92 -1.85 14.80
CA PRO A 48 -2.97 -2.49 15.58
C PRO A 48 -3.57 -1.58 16.68
N SER A 49 -2.75 -0.81 17.38
CA SER A 49 -3.24 0.15 18.39
C SER A 49 -4.11 1.26 17.80
N VAL A 50 -3.85 1.68 16.56
CA VAL A 50 -4.65 2.70 15.88
C VAL A 50 -6.00 2.12 15.48
N LEU A 51 -6.00 0.96 14.83
CA LEU A 51 -7.24 0.30 14.40
C LEU A 51 -8.14 -0.09 15.59
N MET A 52 -7.55 -0.61 16.67
CA MET A 52 -8.29 -0.91 17.90
C MET A 52 -8.85 0.36 18.55
N ARG A 53 -8.07 1.46 18.60
CA ARG A 53 -8.58 2.74 19.12
C ARG A 53 -9.75 3.27 18.31
N ILE A 54 -9.70 3.17 16.98
CA ILE A 54 -10.82 3.58 16.12
C ILE A 54 -12.05 2.70 16.39
N LEU A 55 -11.86 1.39 16.50
CA LEU A 55 -12.94 0.46 16.84
C LEU A 55 -13.59 0.80 18.19
N ASP A 56 -12.78 0.94 19.24
CA ASP A 56 -13.24 1.18 20.60
C ASP A 56 -13.87 2.57 20.75
N SER A 57 -13.42 3.55 19.96
CA SER A 57 -13.99 4.90 19.99
C SER A 57 -15.48 4.94 19.62
N GLY A 58 -15.99 3.95 18.88
CA GLY A 58 -17.43 3.82 18.63
C GLY A 58 -18.24 3.64 19.93
N LEU A 59 -17.67 2.99 20.95
CA LEU A 59 -18.30 2.85 22.27
C LEU A 59 -18.40 4.18 23.02
N TYR A 60 -17.58 5.15 22.65
CA TYR A 60 -17.56 6.49 23.24
C TYR A 60 -18.33 7.51 22.38
N GLY A 61 -19.08 7.05 21.39
CA GLY A 61 -19.92 7.89 20.53
C GLY A 61 -19.22 8.44 19.28
N ASN A 62 -18.05 7.92 18.91
CA ASN A 62 -17.46 8.27 17.61
C ASN A 62 -18.32 7.72 16.47
N THR A 63 -18.74 8.59 15.56
CA THR A 63 -19.54 8.21 14.39
C THR A 63 -18.70 7.65 13.25
N TYR A 64 -17.39 7.95 13.21
CA TYR A 64 -16.47 7.47 12.19
C TYR A 64 -15.89 6.12 12.60
N ASN A 65 -16.50 5.05 12.11
CA ASN A 65 -16.20 3.70 12.58
C ASN A 65 -15.04 3.05 11.82
N LEU A 66 -14.59 1.88 12.32
CA LEU A 66 -13.47 1.17 11.71
C LEU A 66 -13.73 0.75 10.26
N ALA A 67 -14.96 0.40 9.89
CA ALA A 67 -15.27 0.02 8.52
C ALA A 67 -15.12 1.21 7.56
N GLU A 68 -15.67 2.37 7.93
CA GLU A 68 -15.53 3.61 7.15
C GLU A 68 -14.06 4.01 7.01
N TYR A 69 -13.31 3.97 8.11
CA TYR A 69 -11.86 4.24 8.08
C TYR A 69 -11.11 3.34 7.11
N MET A 70 -11.41 2.05 7.12
CA MET A 70 -10.74 1.08 6.26
C MET A 70 -11.19 1.21 4.79
N ASP A 71 -12.43 1.62 4.54
CA ASP A 71 -12.93 1.89 3.19
C ASP A 71 -12.27 3.12 2.59
N ASP A 72 -12.16 4.21 3.35
CA ASP A 72 -11.50 5.45 2.92
C ASP A 72 -10.01 5.21 2.69
N LEU A 73 -9.35 4.50 3.61
CA LEU A 73 -7.94 4.14 3.46
C LEU A 73 -7.71 3.28 2.21
N THR A 74 -8.57 2.29 1.93
CA THR A 74 -8.49 1.48 0.71
C THR A 74 -8.73 2.32 -0.55
N ASP A 75 -9.72 3.22 -0.50
CA ASP A 75 -10.03 4.11 -1.61
C ASP A 75 -8.86 5.02 -1.97
N MET A 76 -8.18 5.57 -0.96
CA MET A 76 -6.97 6.38 -1.15
C MET A 76 -5.86 5.61 -1.88
N MET A 77 -5.75 4.31 -1.65
CA MET A 77 -4.69 3.48 -2.25
C MET A 77 -5.03 3.06 -3.69
N PHE A 78 -6.30 2.74 -3.98
CA PHE A 78 -6.67 2.03 -5.21
C PHE A 78 -7.61 2.79 -6.15
N LYS A 79 -8.52 3.61 -5.64
CA LYS A 79 -9.67 4.12 -6.41
C LYS A 79 -9.26 4.85 -7.69
N ALA A 80 -8.25 5.70 -7.59
CA ALA A 80 -7.76 6.49 -8.71
C ALA A 80 -6.94 5.67 -9.74
N ASP A 81 -6.60 4.40 -9.48
CA ASP A 81 -5.87 3.54 -10.43
C ASP A 81 -6.75 2.49 -11.12
N LEU A 82 -8.04 2.38 -10.76
CA LEU A 82 -8.90 1.32 -11.31
C LEU A 82 -9.12 1.47 -12.81
N ARG A 83 -9.08 2.70 -13.34
CA ARG A 83 -9.40 3.01 -14.75
C ARG A 83 -8.22 3.52 -15.56
N THR A 84 -7.01 3.53 -14.96
CA THR A 84 -5.80 4.10 -15.56
C THR A 84 -4.63 3.14 -15.44
N SER A 85 -3.53 3.46 -16.11
CA SER A 85 -2.25 2.82 -15.85
C SER A 85 -1.79 3.12 -14.43
N VAL A 86 -1.40 2.09 -13.67
CA VAL A 86 -0.84 2.26 -12.33
C VAL A 86 0.65 2.60 -12.49
N ASN A 87 1.09 3.75 -11.99
CA ASN A 87 2.52 4.11 -12.02
C ASN A 87 3.32 3.35 -10.96
N THR A 88 4.64 3.22 -11.14
CA THR A 88 5.49 2.35 -10.31
C THR A 88 5.54 2.75 -8.82
N TYR A 89 5.39 4.03 -8.49
CA TYR A 89 5.27 4.47 -7.09
C TYR A 89 3.96 4.01 -6.45
N ARG A 90 2.85 4.07 -7.20
CA ARG A 90 1.53 3.61 -6.76
C ARG A 90 1.49 2.09 -6.65
N GLN A 91 2.17 1.38 -7.57
CA GLN A 91 2.31 -0.08 -7.49
C GLN A 91 2.98 -0.49 -6.18
N GLY A 92 4.12 0.11 -5.84
CA GLY A 92 4.81 -0.16 -4.57
C GLY A 92 3.94 0.15 -3.36
N LEU A 93 3.27 1.30 -3.34
CA LEU A 93 2.35 1.68 -2.26
C LEU A 93 1.23 0.65 -2.05
N GLN A 94 0.57 0.23 -3.13
CA GLN A 94 -0.52 -0.73 -3.10
C GLN A 94 -0.07 -2.11 -2.60
N LEU A 95 1.11 -2.58 -3.03
CA LEU A 95 1.67 -3.85 -2.55
C LEU A 95 1.96 -3.79 -1.06
N MET A 96 2.65 -2.75 -0.59
CA MET A 96 2.94 -2.57 0.84
C MET A 96 1.65 -2.49 1.68
N TYR A 97 0.59 -1.86 1.16
CA TYR A 97 -0.70 -1.82 1.84
C TYR A 97 -1.34 -3.21 1.94
N VAL A 98 -1.38 -3.97 0.85
CA VAL A 98 -1.91 -5.35 0.84
C VAL A 98 -1.12 -6.25 1.79
N GLU A 99 0.21 -6.18 1.77
CA GLU A 99 1.07 -6.93 2.71
C GLU A 99 0.79 -6.57 4.17
N ALA A 100 0.55 -5.29 4.47
CA ALA A 100 0.19 -4.84 5.81
C ALA A 100 -1.18 -5.37 6.27
N LEU A 101 -2.17 -5.40 5.36
CA LEU A 101 -3.47 -6.02 5.63
C LEU A 101 -3.34 -7.53 5.86
N VAL A 102 -2.58 -8.23 5.03
CA VAL A 102 -2.30 -9.67 5.20
C VAL A 102 -1.64 -9.94 6.55
N LYS A 103 -0.61 -9.18 6.90
CA LYS A 103 0.07 -9.29 8.21
C LYS A 103 -0.88 -9.03 9.38
N SER A 104 -1.86 -8.17 9.20
CA SER A 104 -2.86 -7.85 10.23
C SER A 104 -3.80 -9.01 10.53
N LEU A 105 -3.93 -9.99 9.62
CA LEU A 105 -4.71 -11.20 9.84
C LEU A 105 -3.93 -12.32 10.57
N ASP A 106 -2.60 -12.25 10.59
CA ASP A 106 -1.73 -13.26 11.22
C ASP A 106 -2.15 -13.58 12.67
N ALA A 107 -1.89 -14.81 13.12
CA ALA A 107 -2.17 -15.28 14.47
C ALA A 107 -1.47 -14.42 15.54
N LYS A 108 -0.29 -13.86 15.22
CA LYS A 108 0.48 -12.96 16.10
C LYS A 108 -0.04 -11.52 16.13
N SER A 109 -0.99 -11.17 15.26
CA SER A 109 -1.58 -9.83 15.22
C SER A 109 -2.30 -9.51 16.53
N ARG A 110 -2.13 -8.28 17.01
CA ARG A 110 -2.83 -7.76 18.20
C ARG A 110 -4.27 -7.31 17.93
N LEU A 111 -4.74 -7.45 16.69
CA LEU A 111 -6.14 -7.13 16.35
C LEU A 111 -7.10 -8.18 16.90
N ASN A 112 -8.23 -7.70 17.44
CA ASN A 112 -9.33 -8.58 17.82
C ASN A 112 -10.06 -9.13 16.57
N ARG A 113 -10.99 -10.07 16.78
CA ARG A 113 -11.71 -10.73 15.69
C ARG A 113 -12.54 -9.75 14.85
N VAL A 114 -13.16 -8.74 15.47
CA VAL A 114 -13.98 -7.73 14.79
C VAL A 114 -13.13 -6.87 13.86
N ALA A 115 -11.99 -6.38 14.32
CA ALA A 115 -11.04 -5.62 13.50
C ALA A 115 -10.48 -6.48 12.35
N LYS A 116 -10.18 -7.76 12.62
CA LYS A 116 -9.77 -8.70 11.56
C LYS A 116 -10.86 -8.91 10.51
N SER A 117 -12.14 -8.92 10.88
CA SER A 117 -13.24 -8.97 9.91
C SER A 117 -13.26 -7.75 8.99
N ALA A 118 -13.01 -6.54 9.51
CA ALA A 118 -12.92 -5.32 8.69
C ALA A 118 -11.72 -5.40 7.71
N VAL A 119 -10.56 -5.85 8.18
CA VAL A 119 -9.37 -6.07 7.33
C VAL A 119 -9.64 -7.10 6.23
N LEU A 120 -10.26 -8.23 6.58
CA LEU A 120 -10.62 -9.28 5.62
C LEU A 120 -11.60 -8.76 4.56
N ALA A 121 -12.56 -7.92 4.94
CA ALA A 121 -13.47 -7.30 4.00
C ALA A 121 -12.74 -6.45 2.96
N GLN A 122 -11.70 -5.70 3.38
CA GLN A 122 -10.88 -4.91 2.47
C GLN A 122 -10.03 -5.78 1.54
N LEU A 123 -9.39 -6.84 2.03
CA LEU A 123 -8.65 -7.77 1.15
C LEU A 123 -9.56 -8.36 0.06
N ARG A 124 -10.77 -8.81 0.43
CA ARG A 124 -11.76 -9.30 -0.54
C ARG A 124 -12.25 -8.22 -1.49
N ARG A 125 -12.39 -6.98 -1.03
CA ARG A 125 -12.76 -5.82 -1.85
C ARG A 125 -11.68 -5.51 -2.88
N ILE A 126 -10.42 -5.48 -2.44
CA ILE A 126 -9.25 -5.24 -3.30
C ILE A 126 -9.13 -6.32 -4.37
N ASP A 127 -9.24 -7.61 -4.02
CA ASP A 127 -9.18 -8.69 -5.01
C ASP A 127 -10.23 -8.50 -6.12
N ARG A 128 -11.50 -8.26 -5.74
CA ARG A 128 -12.56 -7.99 -6.72
C ARG A 128 -12.24 -6.78 -7.60
N GLN A 129 -11.82 -5.68 -6.99
CA GLN A 129 -11.45 -4.47 -7.73
C GLN A 129 -10.30 -4.73 -8.72
N GLN A 130 -9.26 -5.45 -8.31
CA GLN A 130 -8.11 -5.74 -9.19
C GLN A 130 -8.46 -6.74 -10.30
N ARG A 131 -9.37 -7.68 -10.03
CA ARG A 131 -9.89 -8.62 -11.04
C ARG A 131 -10.70 -7.90 -12.11
N ASP A 132 -11.59 -7.02 -11.69
CA ASP A 132 -12.61 -6.42 -12.58
C ASP A 132 -12.07 -5.18 -13.33
N ALA A 133 -10.98 -4.57 -12.84
CA ALA A 133 -10.41 -3.37 -13.44
C ALA A 133 -9.64 -3.63 -14.74
N ALA A 134 -9.70 -2.69 -15.69
CA ALA A 134 -9.02 -2.77 -16.98
C ALA A 134 -7.50 -2.56 -16.87
N SER A 135 -6.69 -3.38 -17.54
CA SER A 135 -5.22 -3.30 -17.50
C SER A 135 -4.65 -2.72 -18.80
N PRO A 136 -4.49 -1.38 -18.90
CA PRO A 136 -4.13 -0.71 -20.15
C PRO A 136 -2.70 -0.96 -20.63
N ASN A 137 -1.80 -1.47 -19.77
CA ASN A 137 -0.43 -1.80 -20.14
C ASN A 137 0.10 -3.03 -19.40
N GLY A 138 1.26 -3.54 -19.85
CA GLY A 138 1.88 -4.76 -19.32
C GLY A 138 2.25 -4.67 -17.83
N LEU A 139 2.85 -3.55 -17.39
CA LEU A 139 3.21 -3.37 -15.98
C LEU A 139 1.99 -3.33 -15.05
N THR A 140 0.91 -2.66 -15.47
CA THR A 140 -0.34 -2.63 -14.70
C THR A 140 -0.93 -4.04 -14.60
N ARG A 141 -0.91 -4.81 -15.70
CA ARG A 141 -1.39 -6.20 -15.71
C ARG A 141 -0.59 -7.08 -14.73
N ALA A 142 0.73 -7.00 -14.77
CA ALA A 142 1.62 -7.77 -13.88
C ALA A 142 1.42 -7.37 -12.42
N HIS A 143 1.33 -6.07 -12.13
CA HIS A 143 1.09 -5.55 -10.78
C HIS A 143 -0.24 -6.05 -10.21
N ARG A 144 -1.34 -5.96 -10.97
CA ARG A 144 -2.64 -6.43 -10.49
C ARG A 144 -2.66 -7.93 -10.26
N ALA A 145 -2.02 -8.71 -11.12
CA ALA A 145 -1.85 -10.14 -10.90
C ALA A 145 -1.07 -10.42 -9.60
N HIS A 146 -0.02 -9.65 -9.31
CA HIS A 146 0.75 -9.78 -8.08
C HIS A 146 -0.08 -9.45 -6.83
N VAL A 147 -0.83 -8.33 -6.83
CA VAL A 147 -1.73 -7.98 -5.73
C VAL A 147 -2.71 -9.11 -5.43
N ARG A 148 -3.35 -9.65 -6.47
CA ARG A 148 -4.30 -10.76 -6.32
C ARG A 148 -3.64 -12.02 -5.79
N HIS A 149 -2.47 -12.38 -6.32
CA HIS A 149 -1.70 -13.52 -5.83
C HIS A 149 -1.36 -13.42 -4.34
N LEU A 150 -0.96 -12.24 -3.84
CA LEU A 150 -0.71 -12.04 -2.41
C LEU A 150 -1.96 -12.25 -1.56
N ILE A 151 -3.13 -11.82 -2.07
CA ILE A 151 -4.41 -11.99 -1.39
C ILE A 151 -4.81 -13.47 -1.38
N ASP A 152 -4.75 -14.14 -2.53
CA ASP A 152 -5.10 -15.56 -2.66
C ASP A 152 -4.25 -16.42 -1.71
N VAL A 153 -2.93 -16.26 -1.74
CA VAL A 153 -2.01 -16.97 -0.83
C VAL A 153 -2.29 -16.68 0.64
N ALA A 154 -2.78 -15.49 0.97
CA ALA A 154 -3.13 -15.14 2.35
C ALA A 154 -4.46 -15.74 2.81
N LEU A 155 -5.42 -15.94 1.90
CA LEU A 155 -6.77 -16.42 2.20
C LEU A 155 -6.93 -17.94 2.07
N ASP A 156 -6.08 -18.60 1.28
CA ASP A 156 -6.07 -20.06 1.08
C ASP A 156 -5.20 -20.81 2.10
N ARG A 157 -4.64 -20.10 3.09
CA ARG A 157 -3.84 -20.67 4.19
C ARG A 157 -4.69 -21.13 5.37
#